data_AF-A0A938Q9A0-F1
#
_entry.id   AF-A0A938Q9A0-F1
#
_cell.length_a   1.000
_cell.length_b   1.000
_cell.length_c   1.000
_cell.angle_alpha   90.00
_cell.angle_beta   90.00
_cell.angle_gamma   90.00
#
_symmetry.space_group_name_H-M   'P 1'
#
loop_
_entity.id
_entity.type
_entity.pdbx_description
1 polymer ?
#
loop_
_entity_poly.entity_id
_entity_poly.type
_entity_poly.pdbx_seq_one_letter_code
_entity_poly.pdbx_strand_id
1 'polypeptide(L)'
;MICIEKAIFQGANASKILHQCTTRSGSSYITEPQISVMLNRQGRVLALVRVTALNPEAYYIEYPAPLSALIKEHLDPFLRLSRVRAEWRISQIFEEPSPQLVVPWIVNPIHSGLWTAFDLSCDLLGYIDFQKGCYLGQEIVARIYAKDQISHKKRLGIWTGSVDKVQDACLYSYHHGSVLAVLSKDLWHLQEAERVIC
;
A
#
# COMPACT_ATOMS: atom_id res chain seq x y z
N MET A 1 -9.63 -13.89 -5.60
CA MET A 1 -10.76 -12.99 -5.30
C MET A 1 -10.45 -12.27 -3.99
N ILE A 2 -10.42 -10.93 -3.95
CA ILE A 2 -10.08 -10.17 -2.73
C ILE A 2 -11.32 -9.41 -2.27
N CYS A 3 -11.72 -9.62 -1.03
CA CYS A 3 -12.75 -8.81 -0.39
C CYS A 3 -12.14 -7.44 -0.03
N ILE A 4 -12.77 -6.37 -0.48
CA ILE A 4 -12.29 -4.99 -0.27
C ILE A 4 -13.23 -4.30 0.71
N GLU A 5 -12.66 -3.58 1.66
CA GLU A 5 -13.40 -2.65 2.50
C GLU A 5 -13.11 -1.22 2.05
N LYS A 6 -14.15 -0.40 2.07
CA LYS A 6 -14.13 1.02 1.75
C LYS A 6 -14.30 1.82 3.03
N ALA A 7 -13.36 2.70 3.34
CA ALA A 7 -13.52 3.71 4.39
C ALA A 7 -13.74 5.08 3.75
N ILE A 8 -14.86 5.71 4.05
CA ILE A 8 -15.28 7.02 3.52
C ILE A 8 -15.00 8.07 4.58
N PHE A 9 -14.25 9.11 4.23
CA PHE A 9 -13.88 10.22 5.10
C PHE A 9 -14.59 11.48 4.64
N GLN A 10 -15.26 12.17 5.56
CA GLN A 10 -16.03 13.39 5.28
C GLN A 10 -15.66 14.52 6.24
N GLY A 11 -15.42 15.71 5.69
CA GLY A 11 -15.14 16.96 6.40
C GLY A 11 -13.92 17.68 5.84
N ALA A 12 -13.82 18.99 6.12
CA ALA A 12 -12.76 19.87 5.62
C ALA A 12 -11.31 19.39 5.89
N ASN A 13 -11.10 18.53 6.89
CA ASN A 13 -9.79 17.98 7.24
C ASN A 13 -9.52 16.58 6.66
N ALA A 14 -10.44 15.99 5.88
CA ALA A 14 -10.29 14.62 5.37
C ALA A 14 -9.01 14.45 4.55
N SER A 15 -8.74 15.41 3.65
CA SER A 15 -7.50 15.45 2.87
C SER A 15 -6.25 15.50 3.75
N LYS A 16 -6.27 16.29 4.83
CA LYS A 16 -5.15 16.44 5.77
C LYS A 16 -4.84 15.13 6.50
N ILE A 17 -5.85 14.40 6.95
CA ILE A 17 -5.65 13.10 7.60
C ILE A 17 -5.01 12.12 6.63
N LEU A 18 -5.59 11.99 5.43
CA LEU A 18 -5.04 11.07 4.43
C LEU A 18 -3.61 11.46 4.05
N HIS A 19 -3.33 12.76 3.89
CA HIS A 19 -1.98 13.26 3.68
C HIS A 19 -1.01 12.84 4.80
N GLN A 20 -1.43 12.82 6.06
CA GLN A 20 -0.57 12.44 7.19
C GLN A 20 -0.39 10.92 7.34
N CYS A 21 -1.37 10.13 6.90
CA CYS A 21 -1.38 8.68 7.09
C CYS A 21 -0.82 7.90 5.89
N THR A 22 -0.66 8.54 4.73
CA THR A 22 -0.26 7.86 3.49
C THR A 22 1.00 8.44 2.86
N THR A 23 1.71 7.65 2.03
CA THR A 23 2.96 8.04 1.36
C THR A 23 2.81 8.92 0.11
N ARG A 24 1.61 9.01 -0.49
CA ARG A 24 1.30 9.96 -1.57
C ARG A 24 0.45 11.11 -1.05
N SER A 25 0.52 12.25 -1.71
CA SER A 25 -0.28 13.38 -1.27
C SER A 25 -1.75 13.20 -1.62
N GLY A 26 -2.61 13.21 -0.59
CA GLY A 26 -4.05 13.42 -0.75
C GLY A 26 -4.45 14.91 -0.81
N SER A 27 -3.47 15.84 -0.78
CA SER A 27 -3.71 17.29 -0.72
C SER A 27 -4.09 17.91 -2.07
N SER A 28 -3.70 17.26 -3.16
CA SER A 28 -4.10 17.66 -4.50
C SER A 28 -5.41 16.94 -4.79
N TYR A 29 -6.49 17.69 -4.97
CA TYR A 29 -7.75 17.12 -5.46
C TYR A 29 -7.50 16.48 -6.83
N ILE A 30 -7.27 15.17 -6.83
CA ILE A 30 -7.07 14.37 -8.04
C ILE A 30 -8.21 13.35 -8.04
N THR A 31 -9.07 13.47 -9.04
CA THR A 31 -10.26 12.61 -9.22
C THR A 31 -9.87 11.18 -9.59
N GLU A 32 -8.69 10.98 -10.16
CA GLU A 32 -8.15 9.66 -10.46
C GLU A 32 -7.72 8.93 -9.19
N PRO A 33 -8.13 7.65 -9.01
CA PRO A 33 -7.68 6.85 -7.88
C PRO A 33 -6.16 6.69 -7.86
N GLN A 34 -5.56 6.86 -6.69
CA GLN A 34 -4.12 6.70 -6.51
C GLN A 34 -3.82 5.59 -5.51
N ILE A 35 -2.85 4.76 -5.82
CA ILE A 35 -2.32 3.79 -4.86
C ILE A 35 -1.32 4.49 -3.95
N SER A 36 -1.50 4.31 -2.66
CA SER A 36 -0.62 4.84 -1.62
C SER A 36 -0.37 3.79 -0.55
N VAL A 37 0.65 4.02 0.26
CA VAL A 37 1.06 3.11 1.32
C VAL A 37 0.76 3.74 2.68
N MET A 38 0.20 2.97 3.62
CA MET A 38 0.11 3.33 5.04
C MET A 38 1.25 2.66 5.79
N LEU A 39 1.98 3.43 6.60
CA LEU A 39 3.14 2.96 7.34
C LEU A 39 2.90 3.02 8.84
N ASN A 40 3.61 2.21 9.62
CA ASN A 40 3.75 2.41 11.05
C ASN A 40 4.88 3.41 11.37
N ARG A 41 5.07 3.72 12.66
CA ARG A 41 6.14 4.64 13.14
C ARG A 41 7.56 4.16 12.81
N GLN A 42 7.74 2.86 12.64
CA GLN A 42 9.01 2.23 12.26
C GLN A 42 9.21 2.21 10.73
N GLY A 43 8.33 2.83 9.95
CA GLY A 43 8.41 2.88 8.48
C GLY A 43 8.06 1.56 7.79
N ARG A 44 7.37 0.65 8.48
CA ARG A 44 6.91 -0.63 7.92
C ARG A 44 5.51 -0.49 7.34
N VAL A 45 5.26 -1.19 6.24
CA VAL A 45 4.00 -1.14 5.51
C VAL A 45 2.92 -1.87 6.28
N LEU A 46 1.88 -1.13 6.67
CA LEU A 46 0.67 -1.70 7.28
C LEU A 46 -0.28 -2.22 6.20
N ALA A 47 -0.48 -1.41 5.16
CA ALA A 47 -1.32 -1.73 4.02
C ALA A 47 -0.94 -0.87 2.82
N LEU A 48 -1.25 -1.39 1.63
CA LEU A 48 -1.50 -0.53 0.48
C LEU A 48 -2.98 -0.18 0.48
N VAL A 49 -3.27 1.03 0.02
CA VAL A 49 -4.63 1.58 -0.07
C VAL A 49 -4.78 2.28 -1.41
N ARG A 50 -5.96 2.16 -2.01
CA ARG A 50 -6.36 3.03 -3.12
C ARG A 50 -7.12 4.21 -2.55
N VAL A 51 -6.66 5.42 -2.80
CA VAL A 51 -7.28 6.66 -2.36
C VAL A 51 -8.00 7.31 -3.54
N THR A 52 -9.26 7.67 -3.36
CA THR A 52 -10.06 8.38 -4.37
C THR A 52 -10.71 9.61 -3.75
N ALA A 53 -10.54 10.77 -4.40
CA ALA A 53 -11.26 11.98 -4.05
C ALA A 53 -12.67 11.94 -4.65
N LEU A 54 -13.70 12.17 -3.84
CA LEU A 54 -15.08 12.34 -4.31
C LEU A 54 -15.36 13.82 -4.58
N ASN A 55 -14.97 14.67 -3.64
CA ASN A 55 -15.02 16.12 -3.71
C ASN A 55 -13.96 16.70 -2.74
N PRO A 56 -13.76 18.03 -2.67
CA PRO A 56 -12.72 18.61 -1.82
C PRO A 56 -12.80 18.23 -0.32
N GLU A 57 -13.97 17.84 0.19
CA GLU A 57 -14.20 17.47 1.60
C GLU A 57 -14.54 16.00 1.81
N ALA A 58 -14.55 15.19 0.75
CA ALA A 58 -14.94 13.79 0.84
C ALA A 58 -14.01 12.90 0.01
N TYR A 59 -13.48 11.87 0.67
CA TYR A 59 -12.55 10.92 0.11
C TYR A 59 -12.98 9.52 0.51
N TYR A 60 -12.56 8.52 -0.24
CA TYR A 60 -12.57 7.16 0.28
C TYR A 60 -11.24 6.48 0.04
N ILE A 61 -10.94 5.51 0.90
CA ILE A 61 -9.87 4.55 0.67
C ILE A 61 -10.46 3.15 0.48
N GLU A 62 -9.83 2.35 -0.36
CA GLU A 62 -10.11 0.93 -0.55
C GLU A 62 -8.88 0.11 -0.17
N TYR A 63 -9.09 -0.96 0.58
CA TYR A 63 -8.04 -1.89 1.01
C TYR A 63 -8.60 -3.29 1.30
N PRO A 64 -7.77 -4.33 1.40
CA PRO A 64 -8.22 -5.69 1.72
C PRO A 64 -8.95 -5.76 3.07
N ALA A 65 -10.18 -6.23 3.06
CA ALA A 65 -11.07 -6.28 4.23
C ALA A 65 -10.47 -6.96 5.48
N PRO A 66 -9.62 -8.01 5.39
CA PRO A 66 -8.98 -8.58 6.57
C PRO A 66 -8.13 -7.59 7.38
N LEU A 67 -7.67 -6.49 6.76
CA LEU A 67 -6.89 -5.45 7.43
C LEU A 67 -7.75 -4.43 8.21
N SER A 68 -9.08 -4.57 8.20
CA SER A 68 -10.01 -3.59 8.79
C SER A 68 -9.66 -3.18 10.22
N ALA A 69 -9.39 -4.14 11.11
CA ALA A 69 -9.07 -3.86 12.51
C ALA A 69 -7.79 -3.04 12.63
N LEU A 70 -6.73 -3.43 11.89
CA LEU A 70 -5.44 -2.73 11.87
C LEU A 70 -5.58 -1.30 11.32
N ILE A 71 -6.33 -1.12 10.23
CA ILE A 71 -6.56 0.21 9.63
C ILE A 71 -7.36 1.11 10.56
N LYS A 72 -8.39 0.58 11.21
CA LYS A 72 -9.19 1.33 12.19
C LYS A 72 -8.33 1.78 13.37
N GLU A 73 -7.53 0.88 13.94
CA GLU A 73 -6.59 1.21 15.02
C GLU A 73 -5.56 2.26 14.58
N HIS A 74 -5.01 2.11 13.38
CA HIS A 74 -4.03 3.04 12.84
C HIS A 74 -4.59 4.45 12.63
N LEU A 75 -5.82 4.56 12.13
CA LEU A 75 -6.45 5.85 11.81
C LEU A 75 -7.11 6.53 13.02
N ASP A 76 -7.48 5.78 14.05
CA ASP A 76 -8.20 6.25 15.22
C ASP A 76 -7.55 7.48 15.91
N PRO A 77 -6.23 7.56 16.14
CA PRO A 77 -5.58 8.76 16.67
C PRO A 77 -5.78 10.01 15.79
N PHE A 78 -5.79 9.85 14.47
CA PHE A 78 -5.95 10.95 13.51
C PHE A 78 -7.41 11.39 13.40
N LEU A 79 -8.35 10.46 13.53
CA LEU A 79 -9.78 10.73 13.46
C LEU A 79 -10.30 11.46 14.71
N ARG A 80 -9.83 11.10 15.91
CA ARG A 80 -10.26 11.75 17.16
C ARG A 80 -10.02 13.27 17.21
N LEU A 81 -8.97 13.75 16.56
CA LEU A 81 -8.51 15.13 16.67
C LEU A 81 -8.90 16.02 15.48
N SER A 82 -9.57 15.47 14.46
CA SER A 82 -9.68 16.10 13.14
C SER A 82 -11.08 16.56 12.75
N ARG A 83 -12.10 16.23 13.54
CA ARG A 83 -13.53 16.46 13.20
C ARG A 83 -13.95 15.84 11.86
N VAL A 84 -13.25 14.81 11.41
CA VAL A 84 -13.61 14.05 10.20
C VAL A 84 -14.48 12.88 10.60
N ARG A 85 -15.61 12.72 9.90
CA ARG A 85 -16.45 11.52 10.03
C ARG A 85 -15.87 10.44 9.13
N ALA A 86 -15.66 9.25 9.68
CA ALA A 86 -15.25 8.08 8.93
C ALA A 86 -16.32 6.99 9.00
N GLU A 87 -16.67 6.40 7.85
CA GLU A 87 -17.61 5.28 7.75
C GLU A 87 -16.98 4.13 6.97
N TRP A 88 -17.12 2.91 7.48
CA TRP A 88 -16.61 1.72 6.83
C TRP A 88 -17.75 0.93 6.20
N ARG A 89 -17.55 0.50 4.96
CA ARG A 89 -18.49 -0.32 4.19
C ARG A 89 -17.72 -1.37 3.43
N ILE A 90 -18.16 -2.61 3.50
CA ILE A 90 -17.63 -3.65 2.61
C ILE A 90 -18.02 -3.26 1.18
N SER A 91 -17.05 -3.09 0.29
CA SER A 91 -17.34 -3.01 -1.13
C SER A 91 -17.34 -4.42 -1.71
N GLN A 92 -18.14 -4.66 -2.75
CA GLN A 92 -18.10 -5.94 -3.43
C GLN A 92 -16.66 -6.27 -3.89
N ILE A 93 -16.44 -7.57 -4.06
CA ILE A 93 -15.25 -8.19 -4.64
C ILE A 93 -14.75 -7.40 -5.85
N PHE A 94 -13.50 -6.97 -5.81
CA PHE A 94 -12.86 -6.36 -6.98
C PHE A 94 -12.28 -7.47 -7.87
N GLU A 95 -12.65 -7.46 -9.16
CA GLU A 95 -11.76 -7.92 -10.22
C GLU A 95 -10.72 -6.81 -10.42
N GLU A 96 -9.42 -7.13 -10.39
CA GLU A 96 -8.38 -6.09 -10.54
C GLU A 96 -8.64 -5.23 -11.78
N PRO A 97 -8.60 -3.88 -11.64
CA PRO A 97 -8.79 -3.03 -12.80
C PRO A 97 -7.49 -3.02 -13.60
N SER A 98 -7.57 -3.45 -14.86
CA SER A 98 -6.51 -3.42 -15.88
C SER A 98 -5.21 -4.18 -15.51
N PRO A 99 -4.71 -5.11 -16.36
CA PRO A 99 -3.42 -5.80 -16.17
C PRO A 99 -2.21 -4.88 -15.97
N GLN A 100 -2.34 -3.58 -16.24
CA GLN A 100 -1.24 -2.62 -16.26
C GLN A 100 -0.83 -2.12 -14.88
N LEU A 101 -1.67 -2.23 -13.84
CA LEU A 101 -1.38 -1.69 -12.50
C LEU A 101 -1.09 -2.81 -11.50
N VAL A 102 0.20 -3.01 -11.20
CA VAL A 102 0.66 -3.97 -10.19
C VAL A 102 0.53 -3.39 -8.79
N VAL A 103 -0.51 -3.78 -8.04
CA VAL A 103 -0.68 -3.32 -6.65
C VAL A 103 -0.31 -4.42 -5.66
N PRO A 104 0.76 -4.28 -4.85
CA PRO A 104 1.17 -5.30 -3.92
C PRO A 104 0.32 -5.42 -2.65
N TRP A 105 -0.94 -5.82 -2.79
CA TRP A 105 -1.88 -5.91 -1.67
C TRP A 105 -1.40 -6.84 -0.55
N ILE A 106 -1.25 -6.28 0.66
CA ILE A 106 -1.23 -7.09 1.89
C ILE A 106 -2.65 -7.56 2.16
N VAL A 107 -2.92 -8.86 2.00
CA VAL A 107 -4.26 -9.43 2.27
C VAL A 107 -4.31 -10.13 3.62
N ASN A 108 -3.24 -10.80 4.04
CA ASN A 108 -3.17 -11.47 5.32
C ASN A 108 -2.65 -10.50 6.40
N PRO A 109 -3.38 -10.25 7.50
CA PRO A 109 -2.93 -9.38 8.59
C PRO A 109 -1.57 -9.74 9.18
N ILE A 110 -1.17 -11.03 9.18
CA ILE A 110 0.15 -11.46 9.72
C ILE A 110 1.33 -10.86 8.94
N HIS A 111 1.09 -10.45 7.70
CA HIS A 111 2.07 -9.85 6.81
C HIS A 111 2.18 -8.33 6.98
N SER A 112 1.23 -7.70 7.69
CA SER A 112 1.26 -6.29 8.00
C SER A 112 2.46 -5.96 8.91
N GLY A 113 3.23 -4.94 8.54
CA GLY A 113 4.39 -4.49 9.31
C GLY A 113 5.69 -5.27 9.08
N LEU A 114 5.71 -6.29 8.21
CA LEU A 114 6.93 -7.07 7.93
C LEU A 114 7.92 -6.34 7.02
N TRP A 115 7.42 -5.58 6.04
CA TRP A 115 8.23 -5.00 4.97
C TRP A 115 8.31 -3.48 5.04
N THR A 116 9.35 -2.92 4.46
CA THR A 116 9.41 -1.49 4.11
C THR A 116 8.70 -1.24 2.78
N ALA A 117 8.41 0.03 2.48
CA ALA A 117 7.86 0.41 1.18
C ALA A 117 8.81 0.03 0.02
N PHE A 118 10.13 0.07 0.25
CA PHE A 118 11.14 -0.31 -0.74
C PHE A 118 11.18 -1.82 -0.98
N ASP A 119 11.01 -2.65 0.05
CA ASP A 119 10.94 -4.11 -0.12
C ASP A 119 9.78 -4.50 -1.05
N LEU A 120 8.70 -3.72 -1.05
CA LEU A 120 7.53 -3.86 -1.92
C LEU A 120 7.63 -3.06 -3.24
N SER A 121 8.82 -2.54 -3.58
CA SER A 121 9.09 -1.74 -4.79
C SER A 121 8.16 -0.51 -4.94
N CYS A 122 7.62 0.05 -3.86
CA CYS A 122 6.67 1.16 -3.91
C CYS A 122 7.29 2.46 -4.43
N ASP A 123 8.60 2.62 -4.30
CA ASP A 123 9.39 3.70 -4.91
C ASP A 123 9.38 3.64 -6.43
N LEU A 124 9.52 2.43 -7.00
CA LEU A 124 9.55 2.20 -8.44
C LEU A 124 8.13 2.22 -9.06
N LEU A 125 7.13 1.77 -8.29
CA LEU A 125 5.72 1.77 -8.68
C LEU A 125 5.07 3.17 -8.59
N GLY A 126 5.80 4.18 -8.11
CA GLY A 126 5.29 5.55 -7.97
C GLY A 126 4.30 5.72 -6.81
N TYR A 127 4.33 4.85 -5.80
CA TYR A 127 3.43 4.88 -4.64
C TYR A 127 3.97 5.71 -3.47
N ILE A 128 5.09 6.41 -3.68
CA ILE A 128 5.71 7.32 -2.71
C ILE A 128 5.89 8.67 -3.40
N ASP A 129 5.41 9.72 -2.76
CA ASP A 129 5.72 11.09 -3.13
C ASP A 129 6.87 11.58 -2.26
N PHE A 130 8.05 11.78 -2.83
CA PHE A 130 9.23 12.25 -2.09
C PHE A 130 9.24 13.76 -1.86
N GLN A 131 8.31 14.50 -2.48
CA GLN A 131 8.23 15.97 -2.40
C GLN A 131 7.08 16.45 -1.50
N LYS A 132 6.20 15.57 -1.03
CA LYS A 132 5.11 15.94 -0.12
C LYS A 132 5.59 16.29 1.29
N GLY A 133 4.70 16.98 2.01
CA GLY A 133 4.84 17.26 3.44
C GLY A 133 4.83 16.01 4.33
N CYS A 134 4.93 16.24 5.65
CA CYS A 134 5.15 15.19 6.63
C CYS A 134 4.03 14.14 6.69
N TYR A 135 4.43 12.87 6.73
CA TYR A 135 3.56 11.71 6.93
C TYR A 135 4.22 10.68 7.85
N LEU A 136 3.43 9.79 8.44
CA LEU A 136 3.95 8.81 9.40
C LEU A 136 4.99 7.86 8.76
N GLY A 137 6.15 7.73 9.39
CA GLY A 137 7.22 6.84 8.92
C GLY A 137 8.06 7.43 7.78
N GLN A 138 7.84 8.69 7.40
CA GLN A 138 8.60 9.38 6.35
C GLN A 138 10.10 9.38 6.62
N GLU A 139 10.55 9.55 7.86
CA GLU A 139 11.98 9.63 8.19
C GLU A 139 12.72 8.35 7.83
N ILE A 140 12.05 7.21 7.97
CA ILE A 140 12.60 5.91 7.57
C ILE A 140 12.61 5.79 6.05
N VAL A 141 11.53 6.16 5.38
CA VAL A 141 11.46 6.16 3.90
C VAL A 141 12.54 7.05 3.29
N ALA A 142 12.67 8.29 3.75
CA ALA A 142 13.67 9.24 3.27
C ALA A 142 15.10 8.78 3.57
N ARG A 143 15.33 8.20 4.75
CA ARG A 143 16.64 7.63 5.11
C ARG A 143 17.01 6.46 4.22
N ILE A 144 16.06 5.58 3.92
CA ILE A 144 16.29 4.48 2.99
C ILE A 144 16.59 5.09 1.63
N TYR A 145 15.73 5.93 1.06
CA TYR A 145 15.95 6.60 -0.23
C TYR A 145 17.36 7.21 -0.39
N ALA A 146 17.82 7.96 0.62
CA ALA A 146 19.14 8.59 0.61
C ALA A 146 20.30 7.58 0.69
N LYS A 147 20.12 6.46 1.41
CA LYS A 147 21.13 5.39 1.53
C LYS A 147 21.09 4.39 0.38
N ASP A 148 19.91 4.13 -0.16
CA ASP A 148 19.61 3.04 -1.08
C ASP A 148 19.93 3.36 -2.55
N GLN A 149 20.45 4.56 -2.85
CA GLN A 149 21.19 4.77 -4.10
C GLN A 149 22.41 3.82 -4.27
N ILE A 150 22.67 2.92 -3.30
CA ILE A 150 23.89 2.09 -3.21
C ILE A 150 23.62 0.56 -3.28
N SER A 151 22.38 0.05 -3.13
CA SER A 151 21.89 -1.29 -3.59
C SER A 151 20.81 -1.89 -2.69
N HIS A 152 19.62 -2.08 -3.23
CA HIS A 152 18.51 -2.73 -2.52
C HIS A 152 18.77 -4.22 -2.29
N LYS A 153 18.44 -4.75 -1.10
CA LYS A 153 18.65 -6.18 -0.76
C LYS A 153 17.42 -7.08 -0.97
N LYS A 154 16.23 -6.49 -1.10
CA LYS A 154 14.97 -7.19 -1.37
C LYS A 154 14.09 -6.30 -2.25
N ARG A 155 13.32 -6.91 -3.15
CA ARG A 155 12.42 -6.23 -4.09
C ARG A 155 11.18 -7.09 -4.34
N LEU A 156 10.10 -6.44 -4.75
CA LEU A 156 8.93 -7.14 -5.23
C LEU A 156 9.28 -7.87 -6.54
N GLY A 157 8.85 -9.11 -6.68
CA GLY A 157 8.97 -9.88 -7.90
C GLY A 157 7.64 -10.54 -8.28
N ILE A 158 7.56 -10.93 -9.54
CA ILE A 158 6.47 -11.71 -10.11
C ILE A 158 6.90 -13.17 -10.10
N TRP A 159 6.10 -14.02 -9.47
CA TRP A 159 6.34 -15.46 -9.33
C TRP A 159 5.29 -16.25 -10.11
N THR A 160 5.75 -17.09 -11.04
CA THR A 160 4.91 -17.98 -11.85
C THR A 160 5.19 -19.43 -11.44
N GLY A 161 4.74 -19.81 -10.25
CA GLY A 161 4.93 -21.15 -9.70
C GLY A 161 3.95 -21.48 -8.56
N SER A 162 4.10 -22.66 -7.94
CA SER A 162 3.22 -23.04 -6.82
C SER A 162 3.35 -22.04 -5.66
N VAL A 163 2.21 -21.61 -5.11
CA VAL A 163 2.10 -20.64 -4.01
C VAL A 163 2.69 -21.20 -2.72
N ASP A 164 2.65 -22.51 -2.53
CA ASP A 164 3.15 -23.19 -1.31
C ASP A 164 4.66 -23.00 -1.09
N LYS A 165 5.40 -22.66 -2.15
CA LYS A 165 6.84 -22.37 -2.09
C LYS A 165 7.17 -20.95 -1.67
N VAL A 166 6.18 -20.05 -1.59
CA VAL A 166 6.39 -18.63 -1.31
C VAL A 166 5.63 -18.22 -0.05
N GLN A 167 5.94 -18.92 1.05
CA GLN A 167 5.25 -18.83 2.34
C GLN A 167 5.22 -17.41 2.96
N ASP A 168 6.12 -16.52 2.53
CA ASP A 168 6.21 -15.13 2.96
C ASP A 168 5.77 -14.12 1.87
N ALA A 169 5.04 -14.55 0.84
CA ALA A 169 4.62 -13.65 -0.24
C ALA A 169 3.61 -12.61 0.25
N CYS A 170 3.95 -11.35 0.04
CA CYS A 170 3.00 -10.26 0.08
C CYS A 170 2.28 -10.21 -1.25
N LEU A 171 1.24 -11.02 -1.52
CA LEU A 171 0.20 -10.70 -2.53
C LEU A 171 -0.83 -11.78 -2.87
N TYR A 172 -2.01 -11.27 -3.22
CA TYR A 172 -2.86 -11.80 -4.28
C TYR A 172 -2.97 -10.70 -5.36
N SER A 173 -2.36 -10.88 -6.53
CA SER A 173 -2.77 -10.27 -7.78
C SER A 173 -2.47 -11.32 -8.84
N TYR A 174 -3.51 -11.71 -9.57
CA TYR A 174 -3.37 -12.59 -10.72
C TYR A 174 -3.02 -11.73 -11.93
N HIS A 175 -1.75 -11.37 -12.09
CA HIS A 175 -1.30 -10.94 -13.41
C HIS A 175 -1.17 -12.18 -14.29
N HIS A 176 -2.15 -12.44 -15.17
CA HIS A 176 -2.17 -13.58 -16.10
C HIS A 176 -2.02 -14.98 -15.47
N GLY A 177 -2.47 -15.21 -14.23
CA GLY A 177 -2.30 -16.53 -13.57
C GLY A 177 -1.14 -16.59 -12.57
N SER A 178 -0.38 -15.51 -12.41
CA SER A 178 0.83 -15.45 -11.57
C SER A 178 0.54 -14.98 -10.15
N VAL A 179 1.46 -15.24 -9.21
CA VAL A 179 1.44 -14.70 -7.85
C VAL A 179 2.53 -13.65 -7.72
N LEU A 180 2.20 -12.50 -7.15
CA LEU A 180 3.23 -11.53 -6.80
C LEU A 180 3.84 -11.89 -5.43
N ALA A 181 5.13 -11.66 -5.25
CA ALA A 181 5.82 -12.04 -4.02
C ALA A 181 7.01 -11.13 -3.73
N VAL A 182 7.35 -10.98 -2.45
CA VAL A 182 8.59 -10.30 -2.07
C VAL A 182 9.74 -11.28 -2.21
N LEU A 183 10.68 -10.98 -3.11
CA LEU A 183 11.85 -11.82 -3.34
C LEU A 183 13.08 -11.20 -2.66
N SER A 184 13.75 -12.00 -1.82
CA SER A 184 15.09 -11.65 -1.34
C SER A 184 16.10 -11.74 -2.49
N LYS A 185 17.22 -11.01 -2.39
CA LYS A 185 18.32 -11.05 -3.38
C LYS A 185 18.73 -12.46 -3.77
N ASP A 186 18.79 -13.39 -2.81
CA ASP A 186 19.21 -14.77 -3.04
C ASP A 186 18.20 -15.57 -3.89
N LEU A 187 16.95 -15.11 -3.95
CA LEU A 187 15.87 -15.72 -4.74
C LEU A 187 15.72 -15.07 -6.13
N TRP A 188 16.46 -14.00 -6.44
CA TRP A 188 16.41 -13.32 -7.75
C TRP A 188 16.90 -14.21 -8.91
N HIS A 189 17.65 -15.27 -8.60
CA HIS A 189 18.23 -16.19 -9.58
C HIS A 189 17.36 -17.44 -9.85
N LEU A 190 16.23 -17.60 -9.16
CA LEU A 190 15.35 -18.73 -9.39
C LEU A 190 14.67 -18.60 -10.76
N GLN A 191 14.81 -19.63 -11.61
CA GLN A 191 14.23 -19.67 -12.96
C GLN A 191 12.68 -19.61 -12.97
N GLU A 192 12.04 -19.83 -11.82
CA GLU A 192 10.58 -19.76 -11.60
C GLU A 192 10.08 -18.32 -11.27
N ALA A 193 11.00 -17.36 -11.06
CA ALA A 193 10.67 -15.93 -10.92
C ALA A 193 10.70 -15.25 -12.29
N GLU A 194 9.54 -14.89 -12.83
CA GLU A 194 9.42 -14.35 -14.18
C GLU A 194 10.10 -12.98 -14.32
N ARG A 195 10.05 -12.15 -13.26
CA ARG A 195 10.64 -10.80 -13.25
C ARG A 195 10.74 -10.23 -11.84
N VAL A 196 11.89 -9.67 -11.46
CA VAL A 196 11.98 -8.75 -10.31
C VAL A 196 11.55 -7.36 -10.79
N ILE A 197 10.68 -6.70 -10.04
CA ILE A 197 10.29 -5.30 -10.27
C ILE A 197 11.44 -4.44 -9.72
N CYS A 198 12.40 -4.16 -10.62
CA CYS A 198 13.60 -3.35 -10.43
C CYS A 198 13.45 -1.99 -11.12
#